data_AF-A0AA41KLI1-F1
#
_entry.id   AF-A0AA41KLI1-F1
#
_cell.length_a   1.000
_cell.length_b   1.000
_cell.length_c   1.000
_cell.angle_alpha   90.00
_cell.angle_beta   90.00
_cell.angle_gamma   90.00
#
_symmetry.space_group_name_H-M   'P 1'
#
loop_
_entity.id
_entity.type
_entity.pdbx_description
1 polymer ?
#
loop_
_entity_poly.entity_id
_entity_poly.type
_entity_poly.pdbx_seq_one_letter_code
_entity_poly.pdbx_strand_id
1 'polypeptide(L)' 'MAIFPLKQQELWILRVLFVSCVLVGIGESALAGDTILGLVVRGGVLGGMSFVPLAVLYFVYLFGKRRSVQHA' A
#
# COMPACT_ATOMS: atom_id res chain seq x y z
N MET A 1 22.76 5.71 4.37
CA MET A 1 22.59 5.40 2.93
C MET A 1 21.12 5.13 2.67
N ALA A 2 20.41 6.04 2.02
CA ALA A 2 19.01 5.81 1.65
C ALA A 2 18.98 4.90 0.42
N ILE A 3 18.69 3.62 0.64
CA ILE A 3 18.69 2.56 -0.39
C ILE A 3 17.67 2.87 -1.51
N PHE A 4 16.67 3.72 -1.23
CA PHE A 4 15.72 4.26 -2.21
C PHE A 4 15.38 5.71 -1.86
N PRO A 5 15.83 6.74 -2.60
CA PRO A 5 15.38 8.11 -2.36
C PRO A 5 13.96 8.25 -2.94
N LEU A 6 12.97 7.81 -2.17
CA LEU A 6 11.57 8.12 -2.42
C LEU A 6 11.36 9.60 -2.09
N LYS A 7 10.72 10.34 -3.00
CA LYS A 7 10.29 11.70 -2.69
C LYS A 7 9.25 11.65 -1.57
N GLN A 8 9.14 12.70 -0.78
CA GLN A 8 8.17 12.79 0.31
C GLN A 8 6.72 12.56 -0.18
N GLN A 9 6.41 12.98 -1.41
CA GLN A 9 5.13 12.70 -2.06
C GLN A 9 4.92 11.20 -2.36
N GLU A 10 5.95 10.50 -2.82
CA GLU A 10 5.88 9.06 -3.14
C GLU A 10 5.66 8.23 -1.85
N LEU A 11 6.31 8.62 -0.76
CA LEU A 11 6.06 8.05 0.58
C LEU A 11 4.64 8.31 1.08
N TRP A 12 4.11 9.51 0.85
CA TRP A 12 2.74 9.85 1.19
C TRP A 12 1.73 9.01 0.41
N ILE A 13 1.95 8.83 -0.89
CA ILE A 13 1.10 7.99 -1.74
C ILE A 13 1.09 6.55 -1.22
N LEU A 14 2.26 5.98 -0.93
CA LEU A 14 2.36 4.63 -0.36
C LEU A 14 1.64 4.51 0.99
N ARG A 15 1.74 5.51 1.86
CA ARG A 15 1.01 5.54 3.14
C ARG A 15 -0.51 5.56 2.93
N VAL A 16 -1.00 6.45 2.07
CA VAL A 16 -2.44 6.57 1.79
C VAL A 16 -2.97 5.27 1.20
N LEU A 17 -2.22 4.68 0.26
CA LEU A 17 -2.56 3.40 -0.37
C LEU A 17 -2.61 2.25 0.65
N PHE A 18 -1.66 2.19 1.58
CA PHE A 18 -1.66 1.18 2.63
C PHE A 18 -2.86 1.36 3.57
N VAL A 19 -3.10 2.59 4.04
CA VAL A 19 -4.20 2.89 4.96
C VAL A 19 -5.55 2.60 4.30
N SER A 20 -5.74 2.96 3.02
CA SER A 20 -6.99 2.67 2.32
C SER A 20 -7.24 1.17 2.18
N CYS A 21 -6.22 0.37 1.79
CA CYS A 21 -6.35 -1.09 1.74
C CYS A 21 -6.70 -1.70 3.10
N VAL A 22 -6.08 -1.22 4.18
CA VAL A 22 -6.40 -1.68 5.54
C VAL A 22 -7.82 -1.30 5.94
N LEU A 23 -8.27 -0.08 5.65
CA LEU A 23 -9.65 0.35 5.92
C LEU A 23 -10.68 -0.48 5.14
N VAL A 24 -10.39 -0.84 3.88
CA VAL A 24 -11.25 -1.74 3.10
C VAL A 24 -11.31 -3.13 3.76
N GLY A 25 -10.17 -3.72 4.13
CA GLY A 25 -10.15 -5.03 4.79
C GLY A 25 -10.86 -5.05 6.14
N ILE A 26 -10.74 -3.96 6.90
CA ILE A 26 -11.50 -3.73 8.15
C ILE A 26 -12.99 -3.64 7.85
N GLY A 27 -13.40 -2.89 6.83
CA GLY A 27 -14.79 -2.74 6.41
C GLY A 27 -15.43 -4.07 5.99
N GLU A 28 -14.72 -4.87 5.20
CA GLU A 28 -15.16 -6.23 4.82
C GLU A 28 -15.31 -7.14 6.06
N SER A 29 -14.36 -7.08 6.99
CA SER A 29 -14.41 -7.87 8.22
C SER A 29 -15.54 -7.41 9.15
N ALA A 30 -15.84 -6.11 9.18
CA ALA A 30 -16.97 -5.56 9.91
C ALA A 30 -18.32 -6.06 9.34
N LEU A 31 -18.45 -6.07 8.01
CA LEU A 31 -19.62 -6.60 7.32
C LEU A 31 -19.80 -8.11 7.54
N ALA A 32 -18.71 -8.84 7.74
CA ALA A 32 -18.73 -10.26 8.07
C ALA A 32 -19.16 -10.57 9.52
N GLY A 33 -19.33 -9.54 10.37
CA GLY A 33 -19.73 -9.70 11.76
C GLY A 33 -18.61 -10.20 12.68
N ASP A 34 -17.34 -9.99 12.30
CA ASP A 34 -16.21 -10.39 13.13
C ASP A 34 -16.13 -9.59 14.43
N THR A 35 -15.61 -10.24 15.49
CA THR A 35 -15.27 -9.55 16.75
C THR A 35 -14.23 -8.46 16.52
N ILE A 36 -14.16 -7.44 17.38
CA ILE A 36 -13.21 -6.31 17.24
C ILE A 36 -11.77 -6.80 17.00
N LEU A 37 -11.33 -7.84 17.71
CA LEU A 37 -10.00 -8.42 17.54
C LEU A 37 -9.85 -9.09 16.16
N GLY A 38 -10.84 -9.90 15.75
CA GLY A 38 -10.86 -10.54 14.43
C GLY A 38 -10.87 -9.52 13.29
N LEU A 39 -11.59 -8.42 13.47
CA LEU A 39 -11.77 -7.35 12.52
C LEU A 39 -10.45 -6.59 12.26
N VAL A 40 -9.68 -6.30 13.32
CA VAL A 40 -8.36 -5.67 13.20
C VAL A 40 -7.33 -6.63 12.61
N VAL A 41 -7.29 -7.88 13.08
CA VAL A 41 -6.31 -8.88 12.61
C VAL A 41 -6.58 -9.24 11.15
N ARG A 42 -7.82 -9.64 10.83
CA ARG A 42 -8.21 -10.05 9.48
C ARG A 42 -8.20 -8.88 8.51
N GLY A 43 -8.71 -7.71 8.92
CA GLY A 43 -8.68 -6.51 8.10
C GLY A 43 -7.27 -6.01 7.83
N GLY A 44 -6.39 -6.05 8.85
CA GLY A 44 -4.97 -5.72 8.71
C GLY A 44 -4.23 -6.69 7.79
N VAL A 45 -4.47 -8.00 7.92
CA VAL A 45 -3.86 -9.03 7.06
C VAL A 45 -4.35 -8.92 5.62
N LEU A 46 -5.67 -8.85 5.40
CA LEU A 46 -6.25 -8.73 4.06
C LEU A 46 -5.80 -7.43 3.38
N GLY A 47 -5.89 -6.30 4.09
CA GLY A 47 -5.42 -5.01 3.58
C GLY A 47 -3.92 -5.00 3.29
N GLY A 48 -3.11 -5.58 4.18
CA GLY A 48 -1.67 -5.70 4.00
C GLY A 48 -1.29 -6.58 2.80
N MET A 49 -1.92 -7.74 2.64
CA MET A 49 -1.69 -8.60 1.47
C MET A 49 -2.13 -7.95 0.16
N SER A 50 -3.19 -7.14 0.20
CA SER A 50 -3.69 -6.40 -0.97
C SER A 50 -2.75 -5.25 -1.36
N PHE A 51 -2.09 -4.65 -0.37
CA PHE A 51 -1.14 -3.56 -0.59
C PHE A 51 0.14 -4.02 -1.28
N VAL A 52 0.67 -5.20 -0.96
CA VAL A 52 1.94 -5.70 -1.52
C VAL A 52 1.98 -5.68 -3.06
N PRO A 53 1.02 -6.28 -3.80
CA PRO A 53 1.05 -6.25 -5.26
C PRO A 53 0.88 -4.82 -5.82
N LEU A 54 0.08 -3.97 -5.19
CA LEU A 54 -0.08 -2.57 -5.60
C LEU A 54 1.21 -1.76 -5.39
N ALA A 55 1.90 -1.98 -4.28
CA ALA A 55 3.20 -1.37 -4.00
C ALA A 55 4.23 -1.80 -5.04
N VAL A 56 4.28 -3.09 -5.39
CA VAL A 56 5.18 -3.61 -6.44
C VAL A 56 4.89 -2.94 -7.78
N LEU A 57 3.64 -2.84 -8.20
CA LEU A 57 3.25 -2.13 -9.43
C LEU A 57 3.69 -0.66 -9.40
N TYR A 58 3.51 0.02 -8.27
CA TYR A 58 3.92 1.41 -8.11
C TYR A 58 5.45 1.57 -8.16
N PHE A 59 6.21 0.65 -7.58
CA PHE A 59 7.66 0.63 -7.70
C PHE A 59 8.11 0.44 -9.16
N VAL A 60 7.52 -0.53 -9.87
CA VAL A 60 7.82 -0.74 -11.31
C VAL A 60 7.55 0.52 -12.13
N TYR A 61 6.42 1.20 -11.88
CA TYR A 61 6.10 2.48 -12.50
C TYR A 61 7.15 3.57 -12.19
N LEU A 62 7.56 3.69 -10.92
CA LEU A 62 8.58 4.65 -10.50
C LEU A 62 9.93 4.41 -11.16
N PHE A 63 10.36 3.15 -11.26
CA PHE A 63 11.59 2.78 -11.98
C PHE A 63 11.53 3.16 -13.45
N GLY A 64 10.41 2.85 -14.13
CA GLY A 64 10.20 3.23 -15.54
C GLY A 64 10.23 4.75 -15.74
N LYS A 65 9.54 5.51 -14.88
CA LYS A 65 9.52 6.98 -14.92
C LYS A 65 10.91 7.58 -14.72
N ARG A 66 11.69 7.09 -13.74
CA ARG A 66 13.05 7.58 -13.47
C ARG A 66 14.01 7.30 -14.63
N ARG A 67 13.88 6.12 -15.26
CA ARG A 67 14.66 5.77 -16.46
C ARG A 67 14.34 6.69 -17.64
N SER A 68 13.07 7.05 -17.83
CA SER A 68 12.67 7.97 -18.91
C SER A 68 13.24 9.37 -18.75
N VAL A 69 13.33 9.88 -17.51
CA VAL A 69 13.88 11.23 -17.24
C VAL A 69 15.41 11.28 -17.40
N GLN A 70 16.10 10.15 -17.26
CA GLN A 70 17.56 10.08 -17.52
C GLN A 70 17.92 9.98 -19.01
N HIS A 71 16.95 9.70 -19.89
CA HIS A 71 17.15 9.59 -21.35
C HIS A 71 16.58 10.77 -22.14
N ALA A 72 16.00 11.77 -21.47
CA ALA A 72 15.51 13.02 -22.04
C ALA A 72 16.45 14.18 -21.67
#